data_AF-A0A8S0Q603-F1
#
_entry.id   AF-A0A8S0Q603-F1
#
_cell.length_a   1.000
_cell.length_b   1.000
_cell.length_c   1.000
_cell.angle_alpha   90.00
_cell.angle_beta   90.00
_cell.angle_gamma   90.00
#
_symmetry.space_group_name_H-M   'P 1'
#
loop_
_entity.id
_entity.type
_entity.pdbx_description
1 polymer ?
#
loop_
_entity_poly.entity_id
_entity_poly.type
_entity_poly.pdbx_seq_one_letter_code
_entity_poly.pdbx_strand_id
1 'polypeptide(L)' 'KDLYVNIVLNGGSTMFAGIADRMSKKITALPPSSMKNKAAAPPEMKYSVWIGGSILDSLSTFQ' A
#
# COMPACT_ATOMS: atom_id res chain seq x y z
N LYS A 1 -3.56 8.52 13.60
CA LYS A 1 -2.75 7.36 14.06
C LYS A 1 -2.91 6.17 13.12
N ASP A 2 -4.08 5.98 12.51
CA ASP A 2 -4.38 4.83 11.64
C ASP A 2 -3.67 4.83 10.27
N LEU A 3 -3.20 6.00 9.81
CA LEU A 3 -2.52 6.14 8.52
C LEU A 3 -1.21 5.35 8.42
N TYR A 4 -0.50 5.13 9.53
CA TYR A 4 0.74 4.35 9.51
C TYR A 4 0.50 2.83 9.60
N VAL A 5 -0.73 2.42 9.97
CA VAL A 5 -1.08 1.01 10.17
C VAL A 5 -1.22 0.30 8.83
N ASN A 6 -1.83 0.95 7.84
CA ASN A 6 -2.14 0.35 6.54
C ASN A 6 -1.56 1.17 5.40
N ILE A 7 -0.31 0.87 5.02
CA ILE A 7 0.38 1.56 3.92
C ILE A 7 0.42 0.61 2.73
N VAL A 8 -0.20 1.04 1.63
CA VAL A 8 -0.27 0.29 0.38
C VAL A 8 0.71 0.90 -0.61
N LEU A 9 1.62 0.09 -1.13
CA LEU A 9 2.54 0.48 -2.18
C LEU A 9 1.97 0.06 -3.54
N ASN A 10 1.88 1.01 -4.46
CA ASN A 10 1.28 0.81 -5.78
C ASN A 10 2.07 1.58 -6.86
N GLY A 11 2.00 1.10 -8.11
CA GLY A 11 2.58 1.71 -9.30
C GLY A 11 3.84 0.99 -9.79
N GLY A 12 4.26 1.29 -11.02
CA GLY A 12 5.46 0.67 -11.61
C GLY A 12 6.74 0.96 -10.82
N SER A 13 6.82 2.10 -10.14
CA SER A 13 7.98 2.48 -9.32
C SER A 13 8.09 1.70 -8.02
N THR A 14 7.05 0.99 -7.57
CA THR A 14 7.12 0.14 -6.37
C THR A 14 7.53 -1.30 -6.69
N MET A 15 7.74 -1.63 -7.98
CA MET A 15 8.22 -2.95 -8.44
C MET A 15 9.74 -3.10 -8.37
N PHE A 16 10.49 -2.06 -8.03
CA PHE A 16 11.94 -2.18 -7.82
C PHE A 16 12.23 -3.11 -6.64
N ALA A 17 13.14 -4.07 -6.85
CA ALA A 17 13.53 -5.02 -5.82
C ALA A 17 13.98 -4.30 -4.53
N GLY A 18 13.43 -4.70 -3.39
CA GLY A 18 13.78 -4.16 -2.07
C GLY A 18 13.19 -2.79 -1.73
N ILE A 19 12.38 -2.17 -2.59
CA ILE A 19 11.76 -0.87 -2.26
C ILE A 19 10.71 -0.99 -1.16
N ALA A 20 9.98 -2.11 -1.10
CA ALA A 20 9.04 -2.41 -0.03
C ALA A 20 9.75 -2.50 1.33
N ASP A 21 10.88 -3.21 1.39
CA ASP A 21 11.69 -3.35 2.60
C ASP A 21 12.32 -2.02 3.03
N ARG A 22 12.87 -1.25 2.07
CA ARG A 22 13.42 0.09 2.33
C ARG A 22 12.35 1.02 2.89
N MET A 23 11.16 1.00 2.29
CA MET A 23 10.05 1.85 2.70
C MET A 23 9.56 1.45 4.10
N SER A 24 9.38 0.15 4.36
CA SER A 24 9.03 -0.38 5.69
C SER A 24 10.05 0.04 6.76
N LYS A 25 11.36 -0.07 6.47
CA LYS A 25 12.43 0.38 7.38
C LYS A 25 12.37 1.88 7.65
N LYS A 26 12.20 2.70 6.60
CA LYS A 26 12.13 4.16 6.73
C LYS A 26 10.91 4.60 7.55
N ILE A 27 9.78 3.94 7.35
CA ILE A 27 8.53 4.21 8.07
C ILE A 27 8.60 3.74 9.51
N THR A 28 9.34 2.67 9.82
CA THR A 28 9.56 2.20 11.20
C THR A 28 10.52 3.11 11.97
N ALA A 29 11.44 3.79 11.28
CA ALA A 29 12.43 4.68 11.90
C ALA A 29 11.92 6.10 12.23
N LEU A 30 10.76 6.51 11.71
CA LEU A 30 10.23 7.89 11.83
C LEU A 30 9.28 8.13 13.03
N PRO A 31 8.37 7.22 13.42
CA PRO A 31 7.47 7.42 14.55
C PRO A 31 8.01 6.79 15.86
N PRO A 32 7.54 7.24 17.03
CA PRO A 32 7.93 6.66 18.31
C PRO A 32 7.36 5.24 18.45
N SER A 33 8.24 4.23 18.26
CA SER A 33 8.32 2.84 18.78
C SER A 33 7.08 1.99 19.12
N SER A 34 5.84 2.48 18.99
CA SER A 34 4.60 1.83 19.45
C SER A 34 3.61 1.54 18.32
N MET A 35 3.85 2.02 17.10
CA MET A 35 2.89 1.88 16.00
C MET A 35 3.24 0.66 15.14
N LYS A 36 2.36 -0.34 15.13
CA LYS A 36 2.47 -1.51 14.25
C LYS A 36 2.19 -1.06 12.82
N ASN A 37 3.25 -0.89 12.03
CA ASN A 37 3.15 -0.45 10.64
C ASN A 37 3.11 -1.68 9.74
N LYS A 38 2.06 -1.84 8.93
CA LYS A 38 1.95 -2.93 7.94
C LYS A 38 2.08 -2.33 6.54
N ALA A 39 3.27 -2.45 5.97
CA ALA A 39 3.50 -2.14 4.56
C ALA A 39 3.09 -3.37 3.73
N ALA A 40 1.95 -3.28 3.04
CA ALA A 40 1.46 -4.35 2.19
C ALA A 40 1.95 -4.14 0.75
N ALA A 41 2.67 -5.13 0.25
CA ALA A 41 3.20 -5.17 -1.10
C ALA A 41 2.57 -6.32 -1.90
N PRO A 42 1.36 -6.16 -2.45
CA PRO A 42 0.66 -7.25 -3.14
C PRO A 42 1.36 -7.59 -4.47
N PRO A 43 1.41 -8.87 -4.89
CA PRO A 43 2.09 -9.28 -6.13
C PRO A 43 1.52 -8.63 -7.40
N GLU A 44 0.27 -8.16 -7.36
CA GLU A 44 -0.45 -7.52 -8.46
C GLU A 44 -0.27 -5.98 -8.50
N MET A 45 0.78 -5.42 -7.87
CA MET A 45 1.00 -3.96 -7.78
C MET A 45 0.81 -3.21 -9.10
N LYS A 46 1.21 -3.82 -10.22
CA LYS A 46 1.11 -3.24 -11.56
C LYS A 46 -0.32 -2.93 -11.99
N TYR A 47 -1.29 -3.74 -11.54
CA TYR A 47 -2.68 -3.67 -11.97
C TYR A 47 -3.63 -3.22 -10.86
N SER A 48 -3.12 -2.99 -9.65
CA SER A 48 -3.98 -2.72 -8.49
C SER A 48 -4.87 -1.47 -8.63
N VAL A 49 -4.45 -0.46 -9.41
CA VAL A 49 -5.31 0.69 -9.77
C VAL A 49 -6.51 0.25 -10.62
N TRP A 50 -6.26 -0.57 -11.64
CA TRP A 50 -7.29 -1.07 -12.55
C TRP A 50 -8.26 -2.00 -11.83
N ILE A 51 -7.74 -2.91 -11.00
CA ILE A 51 -8.56 -3.80 -10.16
C ILE A 51 -9.46 -2.99 -9.22
N GLY A 52 -8.89 -1.98 -8.55
CA GLY A 52 -9.66 -1.07 -7.69
C GLY A 52 -10.78 -0.36 -8.45
N GLY A 53 -10.51 0.10 -9.68
CA GLY A 53 -11.51 0.73 -10.54
C GLY A 53 -12.64 -0.23 -10.96
N SER A 54 -12.30 -1.46 -11.35
CA SER A 54 -13.31 -2.47 -11.71
C SER A 54 -14.20 -2.87 -10.52
N ILE A 55 -13.65 -2.93 -9.31
CA ILE A 55 -14.43 -3.18 -8.09
C ILE A 55 -15.35 -1.99 -7.81
N LEU A 56 -14.82 -0.76 -7.92
CA LEU A 56 -15.59 0.45 -7.64
C LEU A 56 -16.82 0.57 -8.56
N ASP A 57 -16.66 0.33 -9.86
CA ASP A 57 -17.73 0.38 -10.86
C ASP A 57 -18.83 -0.67 -10.60
N SER A 58 -18.46 -1.80 -9.99
CA SER A 58 -19.40 -2.88 -9.64
C SER A 58 -20.21 -2.62 -8.37
N LEU A 59 -19.94 -1.55 -7.62
CA LEU A 59 -20.65 -1.25 -6.38
C LEU A 59 -21.99 -0.56 -6.66
N SER A 60 -23.05 -1.02 -5.98
CA SER A 60 -24.37 -0.37 -6.05
C SER A 60 -24.39 1.08 -5.55
N THR A 61 -23.40 1.48 -4.74
CA THR A 61 -23.20 2.85 -4.28
C THR A 61 -22.56 3.77 -5.32
N PHE A 62 -22.08 3.22 -6.44
CA PHE A 62 -21.49 3.98 -7.54
C PHE A 62 -22.52 4.41 -8.59
N GLN A 63 -23.70 3.78 -8.59
CA GLN A 63 -24.88 4.21 -9.33
C GLN A 63 -25.49 5.48 -8.71
#